data_AF-A0A7D5S1Y3-F1
#
_entry.id   AF-A0A7D5S1Y3-F1
#
_cell.length_a   1.000
_cell.length_b   1.000
_cell.length_c   1.000
_cell.angle_alpha   90.00
_cell.angle_beta   90.00
_cell.angle_gamma   90.00
#
_symmetry.space_group_name_H-M   'P 1'
#
loop_
_entity.id
_entity.type
_entity.pdbx_description
1 polymer ?
#
loop_
_entity_poly.entity_id
_entity_poly.type
_entity_poly.pdbx_seq_one_letter_code
_entity_poly.pdbx_strand_id
1 'polypeptide(L)'
;MTWITSQEIDNSHFIVERSRDGKSFSALSDKISSKGLNGNSQSILNYAYTDAYPINGHNYYRLHQEDLDGKVSYSQVVDVYFGNETQVSLYPNPVQNQLTLR
;
A
#
# COMPACT_ATOMS: atom_id res chain seq x y z
N MET A 1 2.59 -4.21 4.20
CA MET A 1 1.38 -3.45 3.81
C MET A 1 0.24 -4.42 3.54
N THR A 2 -0.93 -4.14 4.11
CA THR A 2 -2.17 -4.85 3.79
C THR A 2 -3.20 -3.84 3.30
N TRP A 3 -4.03 -4.23 2.34
CA TRP A 3 -5.11 -3.40 1.84
C TRP A 3 -6.29 -4.25 1.41
N ILE A 4 -7.44 -3.59 1.31
CA ILE A 4 -8.67 -4.18 0.85
C ILE A 4 -9.25 -3.32 -0.27
N THR A 5 -9.91 -3.97 -1.22
CA THR A 5 -10.79 -3.29 -2.18
C THR A 5 -12.21 -3.71 -1.86
N SER A 6 -13.10 -2.75 -1.64
CA SER A 6 -14.54 -3.03 -1.45
C SER A 6 -15.24 -3.35 -2.77
N GLN A 7 -14.72 -2.78 -3.85
CA GLN A 7 -15.13 -2.99 -5.23
C GLN A 7 -13.92 -2.77 -6.14
N GLU A 8 -13.87 -3.53 -7.23
CA GLU A 8 -12.91 -3.33 -8.32
C GLU A 8 -13.70 -3.21 -9.62
N ILE A 9 -13.35 -2.24 -10.44
CA ILE A 9 -13.91 -2.03 -11.78
C ILE A 9 -12.72 -1.89 -12.72
N ASP A 10 -12.62 -2.81 -13.67
CA ASP A 10 -11.54 -2.87 -14.67
C ASP A 10 -10.14 -2.74 -14.09
N ASN A 11 -9.90 -3.24 -12.88
CA ASN A 11 -8.60 -3.18 -12.23
C ASN A 11 -7.65 -4.22 -12.84
N SER A 12 -6.51 -3.78 -13.38
CA SER A 12 -5.52 -4.72 -13.91
C SER A 12 -4.70 -5.30 -12.76
N HIS A 13 -4.02 -4.43 -12.02
CA HIS A 13 -3.07 -4.84 -11.00
C HIS A 13 -2.69 -3.68 -10.07
N PHE A 14 -2.03 -4.05 -8.98
CA PHE A 14 -1.41 -3.13 -8.04
C PHE A 14 0.11 -3.27 -8.08
N ILE A 15 0.79 -2.17 -7.77
CA ILE A 15 2.23 -2.13 -7.49
C ILE A 15 2.39 -1.44 -6.14
N VAL A 16 3.12 -2.09 -5.23
CA VAL A 16 3.54 -1.45 -3.99
C VAL A 16 4.76 -0.60 -4.29
N GLU A 17 4.69 0.69 -4.00
CA GLU A 17 5.79 1.61 -4.17
C GLU A 17 6.29 2.11 -2.82
N ARG A 18 7.60 2.35 -2.73
CA ARG A 18 8.26 2.90 -1.55
C ARG A 18 9.04 4.16 -1.91
N SER A 19 9.09 5.10 -0.98
CA SER A 19 9.87 6.32 -1.05
C SER A 19 10.64 6.56 0.26
N ARG A 20 11.79 7.21 0.17
CA ARG A 20 12.59 7.67 1.32
C ARG A 20 12.26 9.10 1.75
N ASP A 21 11.70 9.89 0.85
CA ASP A 21 11.50 11.34 1.00
C ASP A 21 10.02 11.75 0.93
N GLY A 22 9.12 10.78 0.70
CA GLY A 22 7.69 10.99 0.52
C GLY A 22 7.33 11.63 -0.82
N LYS A 23 8.29 11.80 -1.73
CA LYS A 23 8.12 12.51 -3.02
C LYS A 23 8.46 11.60 -4.20
N SER A 24 9.59 10.92 -4.12
CA SER A 24 10.13 10.06 -5.17
C SER A 24 9.85 8.61 -4.82
N PHE A 25 8.90 7.99 -5.53
CA PHE A 25 8.48 6.62 -5.29
C PHE A 25 9.09 5.67 -6.32
N SER A 26 9.53 4.51 -5.84
CA SER A 26 10.05 3.41 -6.65
C SER A 26 9.24 2.14 -6.38
N ALA A 27 8.96 1.36 -7.43
CA ALA A 27 8.31 0.07 -7.32
C ALA A 27 9.13 -0.87 -6.43
N LEU A 28 8.44 -1.51 -5.48
CA LEU A 28 8.99 -2.47 -4.54
C LEU A 28 8.50 -3.89 -4.86
N SER A 29 7.29 -4.02 -5.41
CA SER A 29 6.72 -5.28 -5.88
C SER A 29 6.69 -5.36 -7.40
N ASP A 30 6.65 -6.58 -7.92
CA ASP A 30 6.10 -6.84 -9.25
C ASP A 30 4.60 -6.53 -9.28
N LYS A 31 3.98 -6.66 -10.46
CA LYS A 31 2.54 -6.50 -10.65
C LYS A 31 1.78 -7.54 -9.82
N ILE A 32 0.96 -7.06 -8.90
CA ILE A 32 0.04 -7.88 -8.10
C ILE A 32 -1.31 -7.84 -8.81
N SER A 33 -1.59 -8.86 -9.62
CA SER A 33 -2.83 -8.93 -10.40
C SER A 33 -4.07 -8.79 -9.52
N SER A 34 -5.09 -8.14 -10.08
CA SER A 34 -6.43 -8.13 -9.49
C SER A 34 -6.88 -9.57 -9.19
N LYS A 35 -7.47 -9.77 -8.01
CA LYS A 35 -8.19 -11.00 -7.63
C LYS A 35 -9.64 -10.99 -8.14
N GLY A 36 -10.11 -9.87 -8.69
CA GLY A 36 -11.40 -9.77 -9.35
C GLY A 36 -11.41 -10.51 -10.68
N LEU A 37 -12.55 -11.10 -11.03
CA LEU A 37 -12.69 -11.79 -12.31
C LEU A 37 -12.65 -10.75 -13.43
N ASN A 38 -11.67 -10.88 -14.33
CA ASN A 38 -11.42 -9.88 -15.38
C ASN A 38 -11.27 -8.45 -14.82
N GLY A 39 -10.61 -8.30 -13.66
CA GLY A 39 -10.42 -6.99 -13.03
C GLY A 39 -11.64 -6.41 -12.32
N ASN A 40 -12.73 -7.18 -12.24
CA ASN A 40 -14.00 -6.72 -11.70
C ASN A 40 -14.41 -7.54 -10.46
N SER A 41 -14.83 -6.85 -9.40
CA SER A 41 -15.36 -7.49 -8.18
C SER A 41 -16.33 -6.55 -7.47
N GLN A 42 -17.45 -7.09 -7.00
CA GLN A 42 -18.36 -6.40 -6.07
C GLN A 42 -18.20 -6.89 -4.63
N SER A 43 -17.32 -7.87 -4.42
CA SER A 43 -17.00 -8.44 -3.11
C SER A 43 -15.69 -7.86 -2.60
N ILE A 44 -15.54 -7.84 -1.28
CA ILE A 44 -14.30 -7.41 -0.63
C ILE A 44 -13.17 -8.37 -1.02
N LEU A 45 -12.08 -7.83 -1.57
CA LEU A 45 -10.85 -8.58 -1.84
C LEU A 45 -9.73 -8.09 -0.94
N ASN A 46 -8.97 -9.04 -0.40
CA ASN A 46 -7.89 -8.79 0.56
C ASN A 46 -6.55 -9.02 -0.11
N TYR A 47 -5.60 -8.12 0.12
CA TYR A 47 -4.25 -8.21 -0.41
C TYR A 47 -3.22 -7.91 0.67
N ALA A 48 -2.02 -8.46 0.48
CA ALA A 48 -0.92 -8.28 1.39
C ALA A 48 0.40 -8.31 0.62
N TYR A 49 1.33 -7.48 1.08
CA TYR A 49 2.70 -7.45 0.60
C TYR A 49 3.64 -7.16 1.77
N THR A 50 4.79 -7.83 1.81
CA THR A 50 5.80 -7.67 2.86
C THR A 50 7.08 -7.10 2.27
N ASP A 51 7.50 -5.93 2.78
CA ASP A 51 8.83 -5.39 2.51
C ASP A 51 9.85 -6.16 3.36
N ALA A 52 10.67 -6.99 2.71
CA ALA A 52 11.68 -7.81 3.40
C ALA A 52 12.92 -7.00 3.82
N TYR A 53 13.12 -5.81 3.25
CA TYR A 53 14.31 -5.00 3.46
C TYR A 53 13.93 -3.51 3.59
N PRO A 54 13.21 -3.13 4.66
CA PRO A 54 12.92 -1.73 4.95
C PRO A 54 14.22 -0.94 5.18
N ILE A 55 14.19 0.35 4.86
CA ILE A 55 15.34 1.24 5.03
C ILE A 55 15.31 1.81 6.45
N ASN A 56 16.46 2.04 7.09
CA ASN A 56 16.46 2.75 8.36
C ASN A 56 15.99 4.21 8.18
N GLY A 57 15.18 4.71 9.10
CA GLY A 57 14.50 5.99 9.04
C GLY A 57 13.07 5.89 8.51
N HIS A 58 12.57 6.97 7.92
CA HIS A 58 11.24 7.02 7.32
C HIS A 58 11.16 6.20 6.03
N ASN A 59 10.08 5.43 5.90
CA ASN A 59 9.70 4.70 4.70
C ASN A 59 8.25 5.06 4.38
N TYR A 60 8.05 5.66 3.21
CA TYR A 60 6.73 6.05 2.73
C TYR A 60 6.26 5.02 1.72
N TYR A 61 5.10 4.42 1.95
CA TYR A 61 4.51 3.41 1.08
C TYR A 61 3.22 3.92 0.46
N ARG A 62 2.96 3.53 -0.78
CA ARG A 62 1.65 3.74 -1.44
C ARG A 62 1.36 2.59 -2.38
N LEU A 63 0.09 2.42 -2.72
CA LEU A 63 -0.32 1.58 -3.85
C LEU A 63 -0.40 2.44 -5.09
N HIS A 64 0.14 1.90 -6.17
CA HIS A 64 -0.11 2.30 -7.53
C HIS A 64 -1.07 1.27 -8.11
N GLN A 65 -2.28 1.70 -8.44
CA GLN A 65 -3.28 0.89 -9.13
C GLN A 65 -3.28 1.28 -10.61
N GLU A 66 -3.26 0.28 -11.49
CA GLU A 66 -3.44 0.47 -12.92
C GLU A 66 -4.67 -0.32 -13.38
N ASP A 67 -5.57 0.35 -14.09
CA ASP A 67 -6.76 -0.24 -14.67
C ASP A 67 -6.43 -0.88 -16.05
N LEU A 68 -7.34 -1.68 -16.60
CA LEU A 68 -7.17 -2.40 -17.88
C LEU A 68 -7.02 -1.45 -19.08
N ASP A 69 -7.49 -0.21 -18.96
CA ASP A 69 -7.34 0.86 -19.95
C ASP A 69 -6.03 1.67 -19.77
N GLY A 70 -5.20 1.30 -18.79
CA GLY A 70 -3.94 1.97 -18.46
C GLY A 70 -4.10 3.20 -17.56
N LYS A 71 -5.31 3.48 -17.06
CA LYS A 71 -5.51 4.56 -16.10
C LYS A 71 -4.84 4.23 -14.78
N VAL A 72 -4.10 5.21 -14.25
CA VAL A 72 -3.35 5.08 -13.01
C VAL A 72 -4.01 5.87 -11.89
N SER A 73 -4.09 5.27 -10.70
CA SER A 73 -4.46 5.94 -9.47
C SER A 73 -3.54 5.52 -8.32
N TYR A 74 -3.44 6.39 -7.31
CA TYR A 74 -2.58 6.14 -6.15
C TYR A 74 -3.41 6.14 -4.86
N SER A 75 -3.04 5.28 -3.93
CA SER A 75 -3.58 5.34 -2.57
C SER A 75 -3.02 6.53 -1.80
N GLN A 76 -3.57 6.74 -0.60
CA GLN A 76 -2.91 7.54 0.43
C GLN A 76 -1.50 6.99 0.72
N VAL A 77 -0.60 7.88 1.11
CA VAL A 77 0.77 7.53 1.51
C VAL A 77 0.79 7.14 2.98
N VAL A 78 1.44 6.04 3.31
CA VAL A 78 1.63 5.52 4.67
C VAL A 78 3.10 5.70 5.05
N ASP A 79 3.37 6.48 6.10
CA ASP A 79 4.71 6.63 6.68
C ASP A 79 4.96 5.58 7.76
N VAL A 80 6.13 4.92 7.69
CA VAL A 80 6.60 3.96 8.68
C VAL A 80 8.07 4.23 8.99
N TYR A 81 8.36 4.49 10.25
CA TYR A 81 9.73 4.71 10.71
C TYR A 81 10.37 3.41 11.20
N PHE A 82 11.54 3.06 10.67
CA PHE A 82 12.33 1.91 11.08
C PHE A 82 13.67 2.37 11.68
N GLY A 83 13.84 2.25 12.99
CA GLY A 83 15.10 2.61 13.64
C GLY A 83 15.08 2.28 15.12
N ASN A 84 16.27 2.18 15.73
CA ASN A 84 16.42 1.97 17.18
C ASN A 84 16.23 3.28 17.96
N GLU A 85 15.20 4.06 17.62
CA GLU A 85 14.83 5.22 18.44
C GLU A 85 13.65 4.86 19.31
N THR A 86 13.93 4.83 20.61
CA THR A 86 13.01 4.66 21.73
C THR A 86 12.09 5.88 21.88
N GLN A 87 11.44 6.30 20.79
CA GLN A 87 10.42 7.35 20.84
C GLN A 87 9.49 7.21 19.64
N VAL A 88 8.50 6.34 19.83
CA VAL A 88 7.29 6.27 19.03
C VAL A 88 6.54 7.60 19.20
N SER A 89 6.84 8.58 18.34
CA SER A 89 6.00 9.75 18.17
C SER A 89 4.94 9.40 17.13
N LEU A 90 3.91 8.67 17.57
CA LEU A 90 2.68 8.51 16.78
C LEU A 90 2.01 9.88 16.72
N TYR A 91 2.22 10.61 15.62
CA TYR A 91 1.32 11.70 15.27
C TYR A 91 -0.03 11.08 14.89
N PRO A 92 -1.14 11.42 15.56
CA PRO A 92 -2.44 10.86 15.22
C PRO A 92 -2.94 11.52 13.93
N ASN A 93 -3.06 10.74 12.84
CA ASN A 93 -4.08 11.02 11.84
C ASN A 93 -5.33 10.24 12.26
N PRO A 94 -6.39 10.91 12.74
CA PRO A 94 -7.54 10.27 13.36
C PRO A 94 -8.43 9.62 12.29
N VAL A 95 -8.19 8.35 11.97
CA VAL A 95 -9.24 7.45 11.49
C VAL A 95 -9.07 6.10 12.19
N GLN A 96 -10.16 5.69 12.84
CA GLN A 96 -10.35 4.45 13.57
C GLN A 96 -9.99 3.25 12.70
N ASN A 97 -9.01 2.45 13.13
CA ASN A 97 -9.22 1.03 13.45
C ASN A 97 -7.89 0.42 13.92
N GLN A 98 -7.90 -0.07 15.16
CA GLN A 98 -6.79 -0.79 15.77
C GLN A 98 -6.47 -2.04 14.95
N LEU A 99 -5.24 -2.17 14.47
CA LEU A 99 -4.69 -3.46 14.03
C LEU A 99 -3.60 -3.87 15.02
N THR A 100 -3.95 -4.82 15.89
CA THR A 100 -3.03 -5.45 16.84
C THR A 100 -2.32 -6.60 16.12
N LEU A 101 -0.98 -6.61 16.09
CA LEU A 101 -0.21 -7.80 15.75
C LEU A 101 0.26 -8.47 17.07
N ARG A 102 -0.06 -9.75 17.24
CA ARG A 102 0.50 -10.63 18.29
C ARG A 102 1.69 -11.39 17.75
#